data_AF-A0A8J6VH52-F1
#
_entry.id   AF-A0A8J6VH52-F1
#
_cell.length_a   1.000
_cell.length_b   1.000
_cell.length_c   1.000
_cell.angle_alpha   90.00
_cell.angle_beta   90.00
_cell.angle_gamma   90.00
#
_symmetry.space_group_name_H-M   'P 1'
#
loop_
_entity.id
_entity.type
_entity.pdbx_description
1 polymer ?
#
loop_
_entity_poly.entity_id
_entity_poly.type
_entity_poly.pdbx_seq_one_letter_code
_entity_poly.pdbx_strand_id
1 'polypeptide(L)' 'MEVANGAYKPAQLIKIVDKTQIINIADKLLNLTYSHAEKALGDAISEQFSQLPGGEDWNLEV' A
#
# COMPACT_ATOMS: atom_id res chain seq x y z
N MET A 1 12.71 5.28 -1.14
CA MET A 1 13.44 4.43 -0.17
C MET A 1 13.17 2.98 -0.55
N GLU A 2 14.20 2.14 -0.66
CA GLU A 2 14.02 0.71 -0.95
C GLU A 2 13.58 -0.06 0.32
N VAL A 3 12.99 -1.25 0.15
CA VAL A 3 12.54 -2.07 1.29
C VAL A 3 13.72 -2.36 2.23
N ALA A 4 13.57 -1.99 3.50
CA ALA A 4 14.62 -2.10 4.52
C ALA A 4 15.98 -1.53 4.06
N ASN A 5 15.96 -0.38 3.36
CA ASN A 5 17.17 0.28 2.83
C ASN A 5 18.02 -0.63 1.92
N GLY A 6 17.37 -1.51 1.15
CA GLY A 6 18.06 -2.39 0.21
C GLY A 6 18.71 -3.61 0.87
N ALA A 7 18.43 -3.89 2.15
CA ALA A 7 18.98 -5.05 2.86
C ALA A 7 18.55 -6.40 2.26
N TYR A 8 17.44 -6.43 1.50
CA TYR A 8 16.91 -7.65 0.90
C TYR A 8 16.88 -7.57 -0.62
N LYS A 9 17.40 -8.61 -1.28
CA LYS A 9 17.22 -8.81 -2.72
C LYS A 9 15.78 -9.25 -3.03
N PRO A 10 15.26 -9.02 -4.25
CA PRO A 10 13.92 -9.46 -4.65
C PRO A 10 13.64 -10.94 -4.37
N ALA A 11 14.62 -11.83 -4.63
CA ALA A 11 14.49 -13.26 -4.36
C ALA A 11 14.36 -13.61 -2.86
N GLN A 12 14.82 -12.74 -1.97
CA GLN A 12 14.65 -12.89 -0.52
C GLN A 12 13.29 -12.32 -0.09
N LEU A 13 12.90 -11.15 -0.63
CA LEU A 13 11.59 -10.55 -0.40
C LEU A 13 10.46 -11.53 -0.69
N ILE A 14 10.52 -12.23 -1.83
CA ILE A 14 9.53 -13.24 -2.24
C ILE A 14 9.29 -14.33 -1.18
N LYS A 15 10.27 -14.62 -0.31
CA LYS A 15 10.19 -15.67 0.72
C LYS A 15 9.66 -15.16 2.07
N ILE A 16 9.74 -13.84 2.32
CA ILE A 16 9.40 -13.25 3.62
C ILE A 16 8.08 -12.47 3.57
N VAL A 17 7.65 -12.03 2.38
CA VAL A 17 6.39 -11.30 2.23
C VAL A 17 5.20 -12.25 2.16
N ASP A 18 4.08 -11.85 2.75
CA ASP A 18 2.81 -12.51 2.54
C ASP A 18 2.21 -12.07 1.20
N LYS A 19 2.34 -12.95 0.19
CA LYS A 19 1.79 -12.69 -1.16
C LYS A 19 0.28 -12.56 -1.16
N THR A 20 -0.42 -13.31 -0.32
CA THR A 20 -1.88 -13.26 -0.23
C THR A 20 -2.32 -11.92 0.32
N GLN A 21 -1.63 -11.41 1.35
CA GLN A 21 -1.88 -10.07 1.87
C GLN A 21 -1.65 -8.99 0.79
N ILE A 22 -0.54 -9.06 0.04
CA ILE A 22 -0.22 -8.09 -1.02
C ILE A 22 -1.30 -8.09 -2.10
N ILE A 23 -1.72 -9.27 -2.58
CA ILE A 23 -2.76 -9.39 -3.61
C ILE A 23 -4.09 -8.82 -3.09
N ASN A 24 -4.49 -9.17 -1.86
CA ASN A 24 -5.73 -8.66 -1.27
C ASN A 24 -5.72 -7.13 -1.13
N ILE A 25 -4.58 -6.52 -0.78
CA ILE A 25 -4.44 -5.06 -0.70
C ILE A 25 -4.53 -4.45 -2.10
N ALA A 26 -3.86 -5.05 -3.09
CA ALA A 26 -3.91 -4.59 -4.48
C ALA A 26 -5.33 -4.63 -5.03
N ASP A 27 -6.09 -5.70 -4.77
CA ASP A 27 -7.49 -5.81 -5.19
C ASP A 27 -8.38 -4.77 -4.51
N LYS A 28 -8.17 -4.49 -3.21
CA LYS A 28 -8.87 -3.40 -2.52
C LYS A 28 -8.62 -2.05 -3.17
N LEU A 29 -7.35 -1.72 -3.44
CA LEU A 29 -6.97 -0.47 -4.09
C LEU A 29 -7.56 -0.36 -5.51
N LEU A 30 -7.54 -1.45 -6.28
CA LEU A 30 -8.14 -1.50 -7.60
C LEU A 30 -9.65 -1.28 -7.54
N ASN A 31 -10.34 -1.88 -6.57
CA ASN A 31 -11.78 -1.69 -6.37
C ASN A 31 -12.17 -0.24 -6.05
N LEU A 32 -11.27 0.55 -5.45
CA LEU A 32 -11.53 1.99 -5.25
C LEU A 32 -11.69 2.72 -6.58
N THR A 33 -10.93 2.34 -7.61
CA THR A 33 -10.99 2.98 -8.94
C THR A 33 -12.32 2.78 -9.65
N TYR A 34 -13.05 1.72 -9.29
CA TYR A 34 -14.40 1.45 -9.79
C TYR A 34 -15.50 2.03 -8.91
N SER A 35 -15.21 2.25 -7.62
CA SER A 35 -16.22 2.61 -6.61
C SER A 35 -16.23 4.11 -6.25
N HIS A 36 -15.16 4.84 -6.55
CA HIS A 36 -15.04 6.27 -6.24
C HIS A 36 -14.93 7.12 -7.51
N ALA A 37 -15.55 8.29 -7.49
CA ALA A 37 -15.35 9.31 -8.52
C ALA A 37 -13.91 9.84 -8.45
N GLU A 38 -13.38 10.31 -9.59
CA GLU A 38 -12.01 10.83 -9.73
C GLU A 38 -11.63 11.81 -8.62
N LYS A 39 -12.54 12.73 -8.27
CA LYS A 39 -12.32 13.76 -7.24
C LYS A 39 -12.19 13.23 -5.81
N ALA A 40 -12.72 12.03 -5.53
CA ALA A 40 -12.71 11.41 -4.19
C ALA A 40 -11.76 10.19 -4.13
N LEU A 41 -11.21 9.78 -5.27
CA LEU A 41 -10.35 8.59 -5.37
C LEU A 41 -9.03 8.79 -4.61
N GLY A 42 -8.43 9.98 -4.70
CA GLY A 42 -7.18 10.29 -4.00
C GLY A 42 -7.33 10.18 -2.47
N ASP A 43 -8.41 10.71 -1.92
CA ASP A 43 -8.69 10.66 -0.49
C ASP A 43 -8.95 9.21 -0.03
N ALA A 44 -9.72 8.44 -0.80
CA ALA A 44 -10.00 7.04 -0.50
C ALA A 44 -8.73 6.16 -0.55
N ILE A 45 -7.85 6.41 -1.51
CA ILE A 45 -6.55 5.73 -1.60
C ILE A 45 -5.68 6.08 -0.38
N SER A 46 -5.63 7.36 0.00
CA SER A 46 -4.85 7.83 1.14
C SER A 46 -5.34 7.22 2.46
N GLU A 47 -6.66 7.13 2.65
CA GLU A 47 -7.28 6.45 3.79
C GLU A 47 -6.93 4.95 3.83
N GLN A 48 -6.93 4.25 2.68
CA GLN A 48 -6.51 2.86 2.66
C GLN A 48 -5.02 2.69 2.98
N PHE A 49 -4.15 3.59 2.51
CA PHE A 49 -2.72 3.54 2.83
C PHE A 49 -2.43 3.81 4.30
N SER A 50 -3.14 4.74 4.95
CA SER A 50 -2.93 5.04 6.38
C SER A 50 -3.27 3.87 7.30
N GLN A 51 -4.09 2.91 6.84
CA GLN A 51 -4.43 1.69 7.55
C GLN A 51 -3.40 0.56 7.38
N LEU A 52 -2.42 0.70 6.48
CA LEU A 52 -1.35 -0.28 6.30
C LEU A 52 -0.25 -0.10 7.36
N PRO A 53 0.52 -1.16 7.68
CA PRO A 53 1.68 -1.02 8.56
C PRO A 53 2.65 0.04 8.03
N GLY A 54 2.99 1.04 8.86
CA GLY A 54 3.80 2.19 8.44
C GLY A 54 3.03 3.26 7.67
N GLY A 55 1.72 3.15 7.54
CA GLY A 55 0.84 4.17 6.94
C GLY A 55 0.68 5.41 7.82
N GLU A 56 1.02 5.32 9.10
CA GLU A 56 1.12 6.47 10.01
C GLU A 56 2.17 7.49 9.56
N ASP A 57 3.29 7.05 8.95
CA ASP A 57 4.29 7.94 8.33
C ASP A 57 3.78 8.63 7.06
N TRP A 58 2.68 8.15 6.48
CA TRP A 58 2.07 8.72 5.27
C TRP A 58 1.04 9.80 5.58
N ASN A 59 0.57 9.89 6.84
CA ASN A 59 -0.10 11.09 7.31
C ASN A 59 0.95 12.20 7.40
N LEU A 60 1.19 12.88 6.27
CA LEU A 60 1.95 14.11 6.22
C LEU A 60 1.16 15.20 6.96
N GLU A 61 1.18 15.17 8.29
CA GLU A 61 1.00 16.37 9.08
C GLU A 61 2.32 17.16 9.03
N VAL A 62 2.33 18.16 8.15
CA VAL A 62 3.15 19.38 8.27
C VAL A 62 2.22 20.57 8.40
#